data_AF-A0A183TCC9-F1
#
_entry.id   AF-A0A183TCC9-F1
#
_cell.length_a   1.000
_cell.length_b   1.000
_cell.length_c   1.000
_cell.angle_alpha   90.00
_cell.angle_beta   90.00
_cell.angle_gamma   90.00
#
_symmetry.space_group_name_H-M   'P 1'
#
loop_
_entity.id
_entity.type
_entity.pdbx_description
1 polymer ?
#
loop_
_entity_poly.entity_id
_entity_poly.type
_entity_poly.pdbx_seq_one_letter_code
_entity_poly.pdbx_strand_id
1 'polypeptide(L)'
;LNFETFNLDEYEYYEKVENGDLSWIIPKKFIAFSGPHSQSMLDHGYPVHSPEYYLPYFRKAGVSTVIRLNKKIYDASRFTDAGFQHYDLFFPDGGVPPDSIMRQFLDICEKSPGAIAVHCKAGLGRTGTLIACYMMKHFRFSAAEAIAWVRICRPGSIIGRQQNWLADRQAWCWTEGDLLRQAKSQQEKSPLLTTSVFIAPGSVTMPEKTTSKWNYEHANPTYLPIVNDQNSSSPSAWPAEFRTSMNSGTTDNHCW
;
A
#
# COMPACT_ATOMS: atom_id res chain seq x y z
N LEU A 1 1.00 3.51 -20.82
CA LEU A 1 0.71 4.89 -21.26
C LEU A 1 -0.10 4.81 -22.55
N ASN A 2 -1.23 5.49 -22.65
CA ASN A 2 -1.97 5.61 -23.91
C ASN A 2 -2.23 7.11 -24.14
N PHE A 3 -1.49 7.71 -25.07
CA PHE A 3 -1.61 9.14 -25.37
C PHE A 3 -2.90 9.49 -26.12
N GLU A 4 -3.55 8.53 -26.79
CA GLU A 4 -4.81 8.77 -27.49
C GLU A 4 -5.97 9.03 -26.52
N THR A 5 -5.88 8.44 -25.33
CA THR A 5 -6.90 8.56 -24.27
C THR A 5 -6.42 9.37 -23.07
N PHE A 6 -5.22 9.96 -23.14
CA PHE A 6 -4.67 10.75 -22.03
C PHE A 6 -5.36 12.11 -22.00
N ASN A 7 -6.04 12.41 -20.89
CA ASN A 7 -6.71 13.69 -20.68
C ASN A 7 -5.77 14.65 -19.94
N LEU A 8 -5.09 15.52 -20.69
CA LEU A 8 -4.14 16.48 -20.13
C LEU A 8 -4.84 17.47 -19.18
N ASP A 9 -6.00 17.99 -19.55
CA ASP A 9 -6.73 18.97 -18.74
C ASP A 9 -7.13 18.38 -17.39
N GLU A 10 -7.58 17.11 -17.36
CA GLU A 10 -7.89 16.42 -16.12
C GLU A 10 -6.65 16.20 -15.25
N TYR A 11 -5.54 15.79 -15.87
CA TYR A 11 -4.27 15.61 -15.17
C TYR A 11 -3.78 16.91 -14.53
N GLU A 12 -3.67 18.00 -15.32
CA GLU A 12 -3.20 19.32 -14.85
C GLU A 12 -4.17 19.98 -13.87
N TYR A 13 -5.47 19.70 -13.98
CA TYR A 13 -6.44 20.18 -13.02
C TYR A 13 -6.19 19.53 -11.66
N TYR A 14 -6.21 18.20 -11.59
CA TYR A 14 -6.20 17.45 -10.33
C TYR A 14 -4.82 17.35 -9.66
N GLU A 15 -3.72 17.57 -10.37
CA GLU A 15 -2.38 17.60 -9.75
C GLU A 15 -2.17 18.82 -8.83
N LYS A 16 -2.99 19.87 -8.98
CA LYS A 16 -2.90 21.09 -8.19
C LYS A 16 -3.44 20.91 -6.78
N VAL A 17 -2.81 21.58 -5.81
CA VAL A 17 -3.19 21.53 -4.39
C VAL A 17 -4.63 22.00 -4.18
N GLU A 18 -5.01 23.09 -4.84
CA GLU A 18 -6.37 23.63 -4.82
C GLU A 18 -7.44 22.67 -5.34
N ASN A 19 -7.03 21.67 -6.12
CA ASN A 19 -7.94 20.71 -6.75
C ASN A 19 -7.82 19.29 -6.19
N GLY A 20 -7.17 19.14 -5.04
CA GLY A 20 -7.10 17.89 -4.28
C GLY A 20 -5.74 17.19 -4.29
N ASP A 21 -4.77 17.67 -5.07
CA ASP A 21 -3.42 17.11 -5.19
C ASP A 21 -3.44 15.58 -5.37
N LEU A 22 -3.96 15.14 -6.51
CA LEU A 22 -4.12 13.73 -6.85
C LEU A 22 -3.65 13.40 -8.26
N SER A 23 -3.15 12.19 -8.45
CA SER A 23 -2.62 11.73 -9.73
C SER A 23 -2.93 10.24 -9.92
N TRP A 24 -3.29 9.86 -11.15
CA TRP A 24 -3.35 8.46 -11.55
C TRP A 24 -1.94 7.88 -11.71
N ILE A 25 -1.64 6.81 -10.98
CA ILE A 25 -0.38 6.07 -11.14
C ILE A 25 -0.56 4.90 -12.10
N ILE A 26 -1.69 4.20 -11.98
CA ILE A 26 -2.10 3.14 -12.91
C ILE A 26 -3.56 3.44 -13.28
N PRO A 27 -3.84 3.78 -14.55
CA PRO A 27 -5.20 4.12 -14.98
C PRO A 27 -6.21 3.04 -14.56
N LYS A 28 -7.34 3.47 -14.01
CA LYS A 28 -8.42 2.59 -13.50
C LYS A 28 -8.03 1.65 -12.35
N LYS A 29 -6.80 1.75 -11.81
CA LYS A 29 -6.37 0.94 -10.66
C LYS A 29 -5.90 1.73 -9.47
N PHE A 30 -4.99 2.70 -9.64
CA PHE A 30 -4.39 3.43 -8.53
C PHE A 30 -4.42 4.94 -8.73
N ILE A 31 -5.00 5.63 -7.74
CA ILE A 31 -4.85 7.07 -7.51
C ILE A 31 -3.96 7.25 -6.29
N ALA A 32 -2.95 8.09 -6.40
CA ALA A 32 -2.18 8.61 -5.28
C ALA A 32 -2.64 10.03 -5.00
N PHE A 33 -2.91 10.38 -3.74
CA PHE A 33 -3.40 11.72 -3.39
C PHE A 33 -2.91 12.21 -2.03
N SER A 34 -2.98 13.52 -1.81
CA SER A 34 -2.72 14.15 -0.52
C SER A 34 -3.75 13.74 0.54
N GLY A 35 -3.31 13.68 1.80
CA GLY A 35 -4.16 13.23 2.90
C GLY A 35 -5.26 14.24 3.24
N PRO A 36 -6.54 13.83 3.27
CA PRO A 36 -7.61 14.72 3.68
C PRO A 36 -7.46 15.22 5.11
N HIS A 37 -8.04 16.40 5.36
CA HIS A 37 -8.20 16.99 6.68
C HIS A 37 -9.61 16.72 7.23
N SER A 38 -9.80 16.94 8.54
CA SER A 38 -11.13 16.81 9.14
C SER A 38 -12.12 17.85 8.61
N GLN A 39 -11.68 18.97 8.05
CA GLN A 39 -12.52 20.00 7.44
C GLN A 39 -11.78 20.63 6.27
N SER A 40 -12.53 21.10 5.26
CA SER A 40 -11.95 21.92 4.19
C SER A 40 -11.73 23.33 4.72
N MET A 41 -10.51 23.84 4.62
CA MET A 41 -10.13 25.16 5.15
C MET A 41 -8.90 25.71 4.42
N LEU A 42 -8.59 26.98 4.65
CA LEU A 42 -7.31 27.57 4.26
C LEU A 42 -6.30 27.33 5.39
N ASP A 43 -5.24 26.61 5.10
CA ASP A 43 -4.08 26.41 5.96
C ASP A 43 -2.91 27.23 5.41
N HIS A 44 -2.51 28.29 6.10
CA HIS A 44 -1.45 29.21 5.67
C HIS A 44 -1.63 29.75 4.23
N GLY A 45 -2.88 30.00 3.82
CA GLY A 45 -3.23 30.48 2.48
C GLY A 45 -3.41 29.38 1.43
N TYR A 46 -3.16 28.12 1.79
CA TYR A 46 -3.37 26.98 0.90
C TYR A 46 -4.65 26.21 1.27
N PRO A 47 -5.50 25.88 0.30
CA PRO A 47 -6.68 25.05 0.55
C PRO A 47 -6.25 23.64 0.94
N VAL A 48 -6.77 23.16 2.06
CA VAL A 48 -6.77 21.75 2.46
C VAL A 48 -8.18 21.20 2.36
N HIS A 49 -8.31 19.93 1.98
CA HIS A 49 -9.59 19.34 1.61
C HIS A 49 -10.05 18.27 2.58
N SER A 50 -11.35 18.24 2.87
CA SER A 50 -12.02 17.16 3.59
C SER A 50 -12.31 15.95 2.67
N PRO A 51 -12.59 14.75 3.23
CA PRO A 51 -13.00 13.58 2.44
C PRO A 51 -14.09 13.84 1.41
N GLU A 52 -15.08 14.68 1.73
CA GLU A 52 -16.25 15.01 0.90
C GLU A 52 -15.86 15.64 -0.43
N TYR A 53 -14.78 16.41 -0.44
CA TYR A 53 -14.23 17.02 -1.64
C TYR A 53 -13.88 15.96 -2.70
N TYR A 54 -13.37 14.82 -2.26
CA TYR A 54 -12.90 13.75 -3.15
C TYR A 54 -14.02 12.83 -3.64
N LEU A 55 -15.14 12.73 -2.91
CA LEU A 55 -16.18 11.73 -3.19
C LEU A 55 -16.77 11.82 -4.61
N PRO A 56 -17.11 13.01 -5.17
CA PRO A 56 -17.65 13.10 -6.52
C PRO A 56 -16.68 12.55 -7.57
N TYR A 57 -15.39 12.91 -7.47
CA TYR A 57 -14.37 12.42 -8.38
C TYR A 57 -14.15 10.92 -8.21
N PHE A 58 -14.04 10.44 -6.97
CA PHE A 58 -13.82 9.01 -6.68
C PHE A 58 -14.95 8.14 -7.23
N ARG A 59 -16.22 8.57 -7.13
CA ARG A 59 -17.35 7.85 -7.74
C ARG A 59 -17.22 7.81 -9.27
N LYS A 60 -16.95 8.96 -9.90
CA LYS A 60 -16.75 9.05 -11.36
C LYS A 60 -15.58 8.18 -11.84
N ALA A 61 -14.51 8.13 -11.04
CA ALA A 61 -13.28 7.37 -11.31
C ALA A 61 -13.41 5.87 -11.05
N GLY A 62 -14.56 5.39 -10.52
CA GLY A 62 -14.76 3.98 -10.16
C GLY A 62 -13.91 3.54 -8.98
N VAL A 63 -13.56 4.46 -8.07
CA VAL A 63 -12.89 4.13 -6.82
C VAL A 63 -13.86 3.36 -5.93
N SER A 64 -13.37 2.26 -5.37
CA SER A 64 -14.11 1.41 -4.42
C SER A 64 -13.46 1.37 -3.05
N THR A 65 -12.15 1.64 -2.99
CA THR A 65 -11.33 1.43 -1.80
C THR A 65 -10.42 2.63 -1.56
N VAL A 66 -10.36 3.08 -0.31
CA VAL A 66 -9.45 4.12 0.17
C VAL A 66 -8.49 3.51 1.20
N ILE A 67 -7.20 3.72 1.03
CA ILE A 67 -6.16 3.24 1.95
C ILE A 67 -5.41 4.42 2.54
N ARG A 68 -5.44 4.52 3.88
CA ARG A 68 -4.74 5.54 4.66
C ARG A 68 -3.46 4.98 5.28
N LEU A 69 -2.34 5.66 5.03
CA LEU A 69 -1.00 5.24 5.50
C LEU A 69 -0.42 6.13 6.60
N ASN A 70 -1.15 7.15 7.05
CA ASN A 70 -0.71 8.12 8.07
C ASN A 70 -1.62 8.12 9.31
N LYS A 71 -1.26 8.96 10.29
CA LYS A 71 -2.08 9.18 11.49
C LYS A 71 -3.48 9.62 11.09
N LYS A 72 -4.47 9.29 11.92
CA LYS A 72 -5.87 9.63 11.69
C LYS A 72 -6.08 11.14 11.86
N ILE A 73 -6.18 11.87 10.73
CA ILE A 73 -6.49 13.31 10.70
C ILE A 73 -7.99 13.56 10.42
N TYR A 74 -8.70 12.54 9.93
CA TYR A 74 -10.13 12.55 9.67
C TYR A 74 -10.75 11.20 10.10
N ASP A 75 -12.07 11.13 10.26
CA ASP A 75 -12.76 9.87 10.54
C ASP A 75 -12.96 9.03 9.27
N ALA A 76 -12.59 7.75 9.32
CA ALA A 76 -12.79 6.82 8.21
C ALA A 76 -14.28 6.70 7.82
N SER A 77 -15.20 6.94 8.77
CA SER A 77 -16.64 6.91 8.52
C SER A 77 -17.07 7.79 7.35
N ARG A 78 -16.38 8.91 7.13
CA ARG A 78 -16.68 9.85 6.04
C ARG A 78 -16.53 9.26 4.64
N PHE A 79 -15.70 8.22 4.50
CA PHE A 79 -15.63 7.42 3.27
C PHE A 79 -16.57 6.22 3.33
N THR A 80 -16.67 5.51 4.46
CA THR A 80 -17.50 4.29 4.53
C THR A 80 -18.99 4.59 4.40
N ASP A 81 -19.47 5.67 5.01
CA ASP A 81 -20.85 6.15 4.91
C ASP A 81 -21.19 6.61 3.49
N ALA A 82 -20.16 6.98 2.71
CA ALA A 82 -20.27 7.35 1.31
C ALA A 82 -20.17 6.14 0.34
N GLY A 83 -20.03 4.92 0.88
CA GLY A 83 -20.01 3.66 0.12
C GLY A 83 -18.62 3.14 -0.26
N PHE A 84 -17.54 3.70 0.28
CA PHE A 84 -16.17 3.26 0.00
C PHE A 84 -15.66 2.30 1.08
N GLN A 85 -14.90 1.28 0.70
CA GLN A 85 -14.10 0.52 1.67
C GLN A 85 -12.95 1.40 2.17
N HIS A 86 -12.66 1.37 3.47
CA HIS A 86 -11.58 2.15 4.06
C HIS A 86 -10.66 1.27 4.90
N TYR A 87 -9.34 1.39 4.69
CA TYR A 87 -8.32 0.63 5.40
C TYR A 87 -7.25 1.55 5.99
N ASP A 88 -6.92 1.32 7.26
CA ASP A 88 -5.81 1.96 7.96
C ASP A 88 -4.58 1.03 7.95
N LEU A 89 -3.54 1.39 7.18
CA LEU A 89 -2.25 0.69 7.14
C LEU A 89 -1.13 1.61 7.58
N PHE A 90 -1.18 2.04 8.85
CA PHE A 90 -0.29 3.05 9.40
C PHE A 90 1.16 2.58 9.52
N PHE A 91 2.10 3.41 9.05
CA PHE A 91 3.50 3.34 9.44
C PHE A 91 4.15 4.73 9.51
N PRO A 92 5.24 4.90 10.31
CA PRO A 92 5.83 6.21 10.58
C PRO A 92 6.28 6.96 9.33
N ASP A 93 6.24 8.29 9.39
CA ASP A 93 6.65 9.14 8.27
C ASP A 93 8.15 9.04 7.99
N GLY A 94 8.52 9.12 6.71
CA GLY A 94 9.87 8.76 6.24
C GLY A 94 10.24 7.27 6.39
N GLY A 95 9.37 6.48 7.04
CA GLY A 95 9.44 5.03 7.24
C GLY A 95 9.52 4.20 5.97
N VAL A 96 9.96 2.95 6.14
CA VAL A 96 9.71 1.87 5.18
C VAL A 96 8.56 1.02 5.73
N PRO A 97 7.70 0.45 4.88
CA PRO A 97 6.59 -0.35 5.36
C PRO A 97 7.10 -1.68 5.96
N PRO A 98 6.58 -2.10 7.13
CA PRO A 98 6.75 -3.47 7.60
C PRO A 98 6.21 -4.49 6.58
N ASP A 99 6.80 -5.69 6.55
CA ASP A 99 6.39 -6.77 5.65
C ASP A 99 4.90 -7.11 5.76
N SER A 100 4.37 -7.09 6.98
CA SER A 100 2.94 -7.32 7.24
C SER A 100 2.07 -6.27 6.55
N ILE A 101 2.44 -4.99 6.61
CA ILE A 101 1.72 -3.91 5.93
C ILE A 101 1.84 -4.04 4.41
N MET A 102 3.02 -4.36 3.89
CA MET A 102 3.19 -4.59 2.44
C MET A 102 2.31 -5.73 1.95
N ARG A 103 2.30 -6.87 2.65
CA ARG A 103 1.48 -8.04 2.29
C ARG A 103 -0.01 -7.73 2.39
N GLN A 104 -0.44 -7.06 3.46
CA GLN A 104 -1.83 -6.66 3.65
C GLN A 104 -2.28 -5.66 2.57
N PHE A 105 -1.43 -4.70 2.21
CA PHE A 105 -1.70 -3.77 1.12
C PHE A 105 -1.93 -4.51 -0.20
N LEU A 106 -1.03 -5.44 -0.56
CA LEU A 106 -1.16 -6.23 -1.79
C LEU A 106 -2.45 -7.06 -1.80
N ASP A 107 -2.77 -7.73 -0.68
CA ASP A 107 -4.01 -8.51 -0.53
C ASP A 107 -5.27 -7.67 -0.73
N ILE A 108 -5.35 -6.49 -0.09
CA ILE A 108 -6.46 -5.54 -0.28
C ILE A 108 -6.54 -5.13 -1.76
N CYS A 109 -5.40 -4.80 -2.37
CA CYS A 109 -5.36 -4.33 -3.75
C CYS A 109 -5.84 -5.40 -4.75
N GLU A 110 -5.52 -6.67 -4.51
CA GLU A 110 -5.89 -7.81 -5.33
C GLU A 110 -7.39 -8.17 -5.22
N LYS A 111 -8.00 -7.89 -4.06
CA LYS A 111 -9.42 -8.16 -3.80
C LYS A 111 -10.35 -6.96 -4.10
N SER A 112 -9.80 -5.76 -4.23
CA SER A 112 -10.57 -4.54 -4.49
C SER A 112 -11.26 -4.61 -5.87
N PRO A 113 -12.60 -4.45 -5.92
CA PRO A 113 -13.39 -4.61 -7.15
C PRO A 113 -13.23 -3.44 -8.15
N GLY A 114 -12.84 -2.26 -7.66
CA GLY A 114 -12.61 -1.07 -8.48
C GLY A 114 -11.23 -0.44 -8.23
N ALA A 115 -11.10 0.82 -8.63
CA ALA A 115 -9.91 1.61 -8.39
C ALA A 115 -9.69 1.84 -6.88
N ILE A 116 -8.44 2.10 -6.54
CA ILE A 116 -7.96 2.25 -5.17
C ILE A 116 -7.31 3.62 -5.04
N ALA A 117 -7.78 4.42 -4.10
CA ALA A 117 -7.19 5.69 -3.74
C ALA A 117 -6.29 5.51 -2.50
N VAL A 118 -5.00 5.81 -2.62
CA VAL A 118 -4.03 5.62 -1.55
C VAL A 118 -3.44 6.96 -1.15
N HIS A 119 -3.42 7.26 0.15
CA HIS A 119 -2.82 8.48 0.65
C HIS A 119 -1.95 8.26 1.89
N CYS A 120 -1.05 9.20 2.12
CA CYS A 120 -0.35 9.36 3.39
C CYS A 120 -0.57 10.80 3.88
N LYS A 121 0.50 11.56 4.18
CA LYS A 121 0.39 13.01 4.40
C LYS A 121 0.34 13.75 3.06
N ALA A 122 1.43 13.72 2.30
CA ALA A 122 1.52 14.38 0.97
C ALA A 122 1.21 13.44 -0.21
N GLY A 123 0.91 12.16 0.05
CA GLY A 123 0.66 11.20 -1.04
C GLY A 123 1.91 10.82 -1.86
N LEU A 124 3.12 11.04 -1.34
CA LEU A 124 4.39 10.83 -2.07
C LEU A 124 5.17 9.60 -1.61
N GLY A 125 5.86 9.69 -0.45
CA GLY A 125 6.80 8.65 -0.02
C GLY A 125 6.14 7.29 0.25
N ARG A 126 5.35 7.22 1.33
CA ARG A 126 4.70 5.97 1.77
C ARG A 126 3.73 5.41 0.72
N THR A 127 2.97 6.31 0.10
CA THR A 127 2.01 6.01 -0.96
C THR A 127 2.68 5.40 -2.18
N GLY A 128 3.66 6.11 -2.75
CA GLY A 128 4.40 5.63 -3.91
C GLY A 128 5.14 4.32 -3.64
N THR A 129 5.66 4.14 -2.42
CA THR A 129 6.38 2.92 -2.04
C THR A 129 5.49 1.67 -2.13
N LEU A 130 4.28 1.72 -1.56
CA LEU A 130 3.38 0.57 -1.60
C LEU A 130 2.79 0.33 -3.01
N ILE A 131 2.47 1.39 -3.76
CA ILE A 131 2.04 1.24 -5.16
C ILE A 131 3.16 0.64 -6.03
N ALA A 132 4.42 1.03 -5.80
CA ALA A 132 5.57 0.44 -6.48
C ALA A 132 5.71 -1.06 -6.19
N CYS A 133 5.47 -1.53 -4.96
CA CYS A 133 5.42 -2.98 -4.67
C CYS A 133 4.38 -3.71 -5.53
N TYR A 134 3.19 -3.13 -5.71
CA TYR A 134 2.18 -3.69 -6.60
C TYR A 134 2.68 -3.76 -8.04
N MET A 135 3.32 -2.69 -8.54
CA MET A 135 3.88 -2.67 -9.89
C MET A 135 4.94 -3.75 -10.10
N MET A 136 5.88 -3.89 -9.17
CA MET A 136 6.91 -4.93 -9.24
C MET A 136 6.29 -6.33 -9.23
N LYS A 137 5.30 -6.58 -8.36
CA LYS A 137 4.63 -7.88 -8.27
C LYS A 137 3.83 -8.24 -9.52
N HIS A 138 2.98 -7.32 -9.98
CA HIS A 138 1.99 -7.62 -11.02
C HIS A 138 2.51 -7.41 -12.44
N PHE A 139 3.42 -6.46 -12.63
CA PHE A 139 3.95 -6.09 -13.95
C PHE A 139 5.45 -6.39 -14.12
N ARG A 140 6.09 -6.96 -13.09
CA ARG A 140 7.51 -7.33 -13.11
C ARG A 140 8.46 -6.16 -13.38
N PHE A 141 8.04 -4.94 -13.03
CA PHE A 141 8.92 -3.77 -13.04
C PHE A 141 10.09 -4.01 -12.07
N SER A 142 11.28 -3.55 -12.43
CA SER A 142 12.34 -3.33 -11.45
C SER A 142 11.98 -2.19 -10.49
N ALA A 143 12.66 -2.11 -9.35
CA ALA A 143 12.49 -1.02 -8.40
C ALA A 143 12.77 0.34 -9.06
N ALA A 144 13.82 0.41 -9.89
CA ALA A 144 14.18 1.62 -10.63
C ALA A 144 13.08 2.05 -11.61
N GLU A 145 12.54 1.12 -12.40
CA GLU A 145 11.44 1.42 -13.33
C GLU A 145 10.17 1.82 -12.60
N ALA A 146 9.84 1.16 -11.48
CA ALA A 146 8.67 1.49 -10.68
C ALA A 146 8.81 2.90 -10.08
N ILE A 147 9.99 3.23 -9.53
CA ILE A 147 10.27 4.58 -9.02
C ILE A 147 10.15 5.62 -10.13
N ALA A 148 10.76 5.37 -11.28
CA ALA A 148 10.72 6.28 -12.42
C ALA A 148 9.28 6.52 -12.88
N TRP A 149 8.49 5.46 -13.07
CA TRP A 149 7.10 5.57 -13.50
C TRP A 149 6.24 6.33 -12.50
N VAL A 150 6.32 5.98 -11.21
CA VAL A 150 5.54 6.67 -10.18
C VAL A 150 5.91 8.16 -10.13
N ARG A 151 7.18 8.52 -10.36
CA ARG A 151 7.61 9.94 -10.42
C ARG A 151 7.18 10.66 -11.69
N ILE A 152 7.08 9.97 -12.82
CA ILE A 152 6.50 10.54 -14.05
C ILE A 152 5.02 10.88 -13.80
N CYS A 153 4.27 10.00 -13.14
CA CYS A 153 2.86 10.23 -12.84
C CYS A 153 2.63 11.21 -11.69
N ARG A 154 3.53 11.23 -10.69
CA ARG A 154 3.42 12.04 -9.48
C ARG A 154 4.82 12.41 -8.96
N PRO A 155 5.37 13.56 -9.37
CA PRO A 155 6.71 13.99 -9.01
C PRO A 155 6.99 14.00 -7.50
N GLY A 156 8.22 13.71 -7.10
CA GLY A 156 8.64 13.65 -5.69
C GLY A 156 8.26 12.37 -4.93
N SER A 157 7.57 11.42 -5.58
CA SER A 157 7.22 10.13 -4.97
C SER A 157 8.43 9.26 -4.64
N ILE A 158 8.29 8.45 -3.58
CA ILE A 158 9.27 7.50 -3.04
C ILE A 158 10.57 8.19 -2.61
N ILE A 159 10.71 8.40 -1.30
CA ILE A 159 11.66 9.36 -0.73
C ILE A 159 12.71 8.66 0.14
N GLY A 160 13.97 9.04 -0.05
CA GLY A 160 15.09 8.62 0.80
C GLY A 160 15.22 7.10 0.87
N ARG A 161 15.24 6.55 2.10
CA ARG A 161 15.46 5.12 2.38
C ARG A 161 14.45 4.17 1.75
N GLN A 162 13.27 4.67 1.35
CA GLN A 162 12.25 3.88 0.66
C GLN A 162 12.72 3.36 -0.71
N GLN A 163 13.63 4.10 -1.38
CA GLN A 163 14.18 3.70 -2.68
C GLN A 163 15.03 2.43 -2.56
N ASN A 164 15.96 2.40 -1.60
CA ASN A 164 16.81 1.24 -1.33
C ASN A 164 15.96 0.05 -0.86
N TRP A 165 14.98 0.30 0.01
CA TRP A 165 14.08 -0.73 0.47
C TRP A 165 13.28 -1.39 -0.67
N LEU A 166 12.85 -0.62 -1.68
CA LEU A 166 12.22 -1.21 -2.87
C LEU A 166 13.16 -2.12 -3.65
N ALA A 167 14.44 -1.74 -3.78
CA ALA A 167 15.45 -2.57 -4.44
C ALA A 167 15.62 -3.91 -3.70
N ASP A 168 15.68 -3.88 -2.36
CA ASP A 168 15.76 -5.09 -1.53
C ASP A 168 14.52 -5.99 -1.69
N ARG A 169 13.35 -5.40 -1.99
CA ARG A 169 12.06 -6.12 -2.13
C ARG A 169 11.71 -6.56 -3.53
N GLN A 170 12.48 -6.16 -4.53
CA GLN A 170 12.22 -6.49 -5.92
C GLN A 170 12.12 -8.00 -6.15
N ALA A 171 13.12 -8.76 -5.69
CA ALA A 171 13.17 -10.22 -5.88
C ALA A 171 11.97 -10.92 -5.23
N TRP A 172 11.58 -10.49 -4.02
CA TRP A 172 10.39 -11.02 -3.34
C TRP A 172 9.12 -10.69 -4.13
N CYS A 173 8.92 -9.43 -4.55
CA CYS A 173 7.74 -9.04 -5.32
C CYS A 173 7.64 -9.83 -6.63
N TRP A 174 8.75 -10.00 -7.36
CA TRP A 174 8.79 -10.77 -8.60
C TRP A 174 8.40 -12.23 -8.37
N THR A 175 8.96 -12.86 -7.35
CA THR A 175 8.68 -14.26 -7.01
C THR A 175 7.19 -14.45 -6.68
N GLU A 176 6.63 -13.62 -5.80
CA GLU A 176 5.20 -13.68 -5.45
C GLU A 176 4.30 -13.38 -6.65
N GLY A 177 4.75 -12.52 -7.56
CA GLY A 177 4.08 -12.25 -8.83
C GLY A 177 4.05 -13.46 -9.76
N ASP A 178 5.18 -14.15 -9.88
CA ASP A 178 5.30 -15.37 -10.69
C ASP A 178 4.42 -16.49 -10.13
N LEU A 179 4.44 -16.71 -8.80
CA LEU A 179 3.58 -17.67 -8.13
C LEU A 179 2.10 -17.38 -8.35
N LEU A 180 1.67 -16.11 -8.24
CA LEU A 180 0.29 -15.70 -8.49
C LEU A 180 -0.14 -16.01 -9.93
N ARG A 181 0.69 -15.69 -10.93
CA ARG A 181 0.38 -15.95 -12.35
C ARG A 181 0.32 -17.45 -12.66
N GLN A 182 1.19 -18.25 -12.04
CA GLN A 182 1.18 -19.71 -12.18
C GLN A 182 -0.10 -20.32 -11.60
N ALA A 183 -0.49 -19.91 -10.38
CA ALA A 183 -1.71 -20.40 -9.74
C ALA A 183 -2.97 -20.09 -10.57
N LYS A 184 -3.09 -18.87 -11.12
CA LYS A 184 -4.20 -18.50 -12.02
C LYS A 184 -4.23 -19.37 -13.29
N SER A 185 -3.07 -19.56 -13.91
CA SER A 185 -2.95 -20.41 -15.11
C SER A 185 -3.33 -21.87 -14.85
N GLN A 186 -3.12 -22.38 -13.63
CA GLN A 186 -3.51 -23.75 -13.25
C GLN A 186 -5.01 -23.87 -12.96
N GLN A 187 -5.62 -22.87 -12.32
CA GLN A 187 -7.07 -22.81 -12.14
C GLN A 187 -7.82 -22.77 -13.47
N GLU A 188 -7.36 -21.95 -14.42
CA GLU A 188 -7.96 -21.83 -15.76
C GLU A 188 -7.85 -23.14 -16.57
N LYS A 189 -6.83 -23.97 -16.31
CA LYS A 189 -6.66 -25.29 -16.94
C LYS A 189 -7.43 -26.42 -16.24
N SER A 190 -7.93 -26.21 -15.03
CA SER A 190 -8.64 -27.22 -14.22
C SER A 190 -10.19 -27.13 -14.18
N PRO A 191 -10.94 -26.48 -15.09
CA PRO A 191 -12.41 -26.48 -15.02
C PRO A 191 -13.09 -27.75 -15.59
N LEU A 192 -12.34 -28.76 -16.05
CA LEU A 192 -12.88 -30.00 -16.63
C LEU A 192 -12.50 -31.26 -15.83
N LEU A 193 -12.79 -31.27 -14.53
CA LEU A 193 -12.84 -32.50 -13.72
C LEU A 193 -14.00 -32.39 -12.71
N THR A 194 -15.19 -32.04 -13.21
CA THR A 194 -16.45 -32.34 -12.52
C THR A 194 -17.24 -33.30 -13.39
N THR A 195 -16.65 -34.45 -13.68
CA THR A 195 -17.44 -35.60 -14.13
C THR A 195 -18.26 -36.03 -12.92
N SER A 196 -19.50 -35.56 -12.87
CA SER A 196 -20.53 -36.06 -11.97
C SER A 196 -20.61 -37.57 -12.15
N VAL A 197 -20.05 -38.32 -11.19
CA VAL A 197 -20.31 -39.75 -11.06
C VAL A 197 -21.79 -39.87 -10.73
N PHE A 198 -22.61 -40.18 -11.73
CA PHE A 198 -23.98 -40.64 -11.50
C PHE A 198 -23.92 -42.00 -10.82
N ILE A 199 -24.01 -42.01 -9.48
CA ILE A 199 -24.27 -43.24 -8.74
C ILE A 199 -25.77 -43.50 -8.83
N ALA A 200 -26.14 -44.52 -9.60
CA ALA A 200 -27.50 -45.04 -9.62
C ALA A 200 -27.87 -45.62 -8.23
N PRO A 201 -29.12 -45.51 -7.78
CA PRO A 201 -29.53 -46.02 -6.47
C PRO A 201 -29.61 -47.54 -6.51
N GLY A 202 -28.57 -48.20 -6.01
CA GLY A 202 -28.51 -49.64 -5.82
C GLY A 202 -27.98 -49.95 -4.43
N SER A 203 -28.83 -50.55 -3.60
CA SER A 203 -28.58 -51.02 -2.25
C SER A 203 -27.24 -51.74 -2.09
N VAL A 204 -26.35 -51.21 -1.25
CA VAL A 204 -25.21 -51.97 -0.72
C VAL A 204 -25.14 -51.78 0.78
N THR A 205 -25.24 -52.91 1.47
CA THR A 205 -25.14 -53.13 2.90
C THR A 205 -23.80 -52.62 3.47
N MET A 206 -23.87 -51.93 4.61
CA MET A 206 -22.72 -51.50 5.41
C MET A 206 -21.99 -52.71 6.02
N PRO A 207 -20.65 -52.83 5.93
CA PRO A 207 -19.88 -53.65 6.84
C PRO A 207 -19.30 -52.82 8.00
N GLU A 208 -19.05 -53.53 9.09
CA GLU A 208 -18.74 -53.07 10.44
C GLU A 208 -17.55 -52.13 10.61
N LYS A 209 -17.66 -51.34 11.69
CA LYS A 209 -16.62 -50.51 12.29
C LYS A 209 -15.37 -51.32 12.61
N THR A 210 -14.25 -50.93 12.01
CA THR A 210 -12.91 -51.23 12.54
C THR A 210 -12.25 -49.93 12.98
N THR A 211 -12.11 -49.77 14.29
CA THR A 211 -11.35 -48.68 14.91
C THR A 211 -9.86 -49.01 14.84
N SER A 212 -9.09 -48.24 14.07
CA SER A 212 -7.64 -48.19 14.20
C SER A 212 -7.22 -46.78 14.65
N LYS A 213 -6.65 -46.75 15.85
CA LYS A 213 -6.03 -45.60 16.50
C LYS A 213 -4.85 -45.12 15.67
N TRP A 214 -4.77 -43.82 15.42
CA TRP A 214 -3.51 -43.13 15.19
C TRP A 214 -3.33 -42.06 16.28
N ASN A 215 -2.25 -42.23 17.04
CA ASN A 215 -1.85 -41.39 18.16
C ASN A 215 -1.37 -40.02 17.65
N TYR A 216 -1.88 -38.95 18.27
CA TYR A 216 -1.20 -37.66 18.33
C TYR A 216 -0.85 -37.42 19.81
N GLU A 217 0.34 -37.85 20.21
CA GLU A 217 0.97 -37.41 21.45
C GLU A 217 1.85 -36.18 21.16
N HIS A 218 1.50 -35.10 21.85
CA HIS A 218 2.36 -34.08 22.46
C HIS A 218 3.50 -33.44 21.64
N ALA A 219 3.31 -32.15 21.33
CA ALA A 219 4.29 -31.11 21.66
C ALA A 219 3.61 -29.75 21.83
N ASN A 220 3.44 -29.32 23.08
CA ASN A 220 3.17 -27.92 23.45
C ASN A 220 4.33 -27.03 22.98
N PRO A 221 4.08 -25.85 22.40
CA PRO A 221 5.11 -24.82 22.36
C PRO A 221 5.25 -24.20 23.76
N THR A 222 6.33 -24.55 24.45
CA THR A 222 6.79 -23.85 25.64
C THR A 222 7.06 -22.38 25.32
N TYR A 223 6.34 -21.50 26.00
CA TYR A 223 6.72 -20.10 26.21
C TYR A 223 8.14 -20.04 26.79
N LEU A 224 9.01 -19.26 26.17
CA LEU A 224 10.25 -18.78 26.80
C LEU A 224 10.10 -17.30 27.17
N PRO A 225 10.60 -16.88 28.35
CA PRO A 225 10.23 -15.64 28.99
C PRO A 225 10.99 -14.43 28.46
N ILE A 226 10.35 -13.27 28.65
CA ILE A 226 10.91 -11.93 28.54
C ILE A 226 12.05 -11.79 29.56
N VAL A 227 13.27 -11.53 29.07
CA VAL A 227 14.37 -11.06 29.92
C VAL A 227 14.35 -9.54 29.88
N ASN A 228 13.87 -8.95 30.97
CA ASN A 228 14.23 -7.60 31.38
C ASN A 228 15.64 -7.68 31.95
N ASP A 229 16.58 -6.94 31.38
CA ASP A 229 17.78 -6.58 32.13
C ASP A 229 17.96 -5.06 32.08
N GLN A 230 17.76 -4.46 33.24
CA GLN A 230 18.18 -3.10 33.52
C GLN A 230 19.62 -3.12 33.97
N ASN A 231 20.31 -2.04 33.60
CA ASN A 231 21.45 -1.45 34.28
C ASN A 231 22.84 -1.92 33.81
N SER A 232 23.53 -1.08 33.03
CA SER A 232 24.68 -0.33 33.56
C SER A 232 25.41 0.51 32.49
N SER A 233 25.82 1.70 32.93
CA SER A 233 27.00 2.49 32.50
C SER A 233 27.04 3.18 31.14
N SER A 234 26.93 4.51 31.21
CA SER A 234 27.49 5.51 30.29
C SER A 234 28.99 5.28 30.03
N PRO A 235 29.52 5.74 28.87
CA PRO A 235 30.43 6.89 28.96
C PRO A 235 30.37 7.89 27.79
N SER A 236 30.48 9.17 28.19
CA SER A 236 31.26 10.28 27.59
C SER A 236 31.20 10.60 26.08
N ALA A 237 30.71 11.82 25.82
CA ALA A 237 31.34 12.90 25.04
C ALA A 237 31.92 12.60 23.63
N TRP A 238 31.31 13.23 22.63
CA TRP A 238 31.98 13.59 21.37
C TRP A 238 32.21 15.12 21.34
N PRO A 239 33.40 15.58 20.92
CA PRO A 239 33.87 16.94 21.16
C PRO A 239 33.24 17.98 20.23
N ALA A 240 33.12 19.19 20.76
CA ALA A 240 32.86 20.42 20.03
C ALA A 240 34.18 20.96 19.47
N GLU A 241 34.25 21.18 18.16
CA GLU A 241 35.16 22.15 17.53
C GLU A 241 34.71 22.44 16.09
N PHE A 242 34.91 23.70 15.66
CA PHE A 242 34.48 24.35 14.42
C PHE A 242 33.07 24.99 14.35
N ARG A 243 32.88 26.04 15.18
CA ARG A 243 32.33 27.34 14.71
C ARG A 243 33.53 28.28 14.56
N THR A 244 33.78 28.95 13.44
CA THR A 244 33.30 30.30 13.02
C THR A 244 34.13 30.62 11.75
N SER A 245 33.65 31.10 10.60
CA SER A 245 33.06 32.39 10.21
C SER A 245 32.63 32.22 8.73
N MET A 246 31.61 32.85 8.16
CA MET A 246 31.38 34.28 8.04
C MET A 246 29.90 34.58 7.83
N ASN A 247 29.48 35.72 8.39
CA ASN A 247 28.27 36.45 8.06
C ASN A 247 28.29 36.89 6.58
N SER A 248 27.17 36.69 5.88
CA SER A 248 26.44 37.69 5.06
C SER A 248 25.72 37.00 3.90
N GLY A 249 24.43 37.31 3.73
CA GLY A 249 23.66 36.87 2.57
C GLY A 249 22.34 36.21 2.96
N THR A 250 21.36 37.03 3.23
CA THR A 250 19.93 36.73 3.01
C THR A 250 19.72 36.02 1.67
N THR A 251 19.09 34.84 1.69
CA THR A 251 17.98 34.46 0.79
C THR A 251 17.31 33.20 1.29
N ASP A 252 15.99 33.24 1.27
CA ASP A 252 15.07 32.15 1.56
C ASP A 252 15.42 30.87 0.81
N ASN A 253 15.29 29.73 1.49
CA ASN A 253 15.06 28.43 0.85
C ASN A 253 14.46 27.46 1.87
N HIS A 254 13.14 27.57 2.07
CA HIS A 254 12.33 26.43 2.46
C HIS A 254 11.81 25.78 1.18
N CYS A 255 12.29 24.57 0.88
CA CYS A 255 11.64 23.68 -0.06
C CYS A 255 11.85 22.22 0.36
N TRP A 256 10.74 21.48 0.29
CA TRP A 256 10.51 20.03 0.44
C TRP A 256 10.26 19.49 1.85
#